data_AF-A0A1Y4LF76-F1
#
_entry.id   AF-A0A1Y4LF76-F1
#
_cell.length_a   1.000
_cell.length_b   1.000
_cell.length_c   1.000
_cell.angle_alpha   90.00
_cell.angle_beta   90.00
_cell.angle_gamma   90.00
#
_symmetry.space_group_name_H-M   'P 1'
#
loop_
_entity.id
_entity.type
_entity.pdbx_description
1 polymer ?
#
loop_
_entity_poly.entity_id
_entity_poly.type
_entity_poly.pdbx_seq_one_letter_code
_entity_poly.pdbx_strand_id
1 'polypeptide(L)'
;MRQIDLTRAAGGDRDPARIARLTRHLKARLEDFGPGGPQVVSADEETGAVTARFPGHDTAQVLQRLEKQCGVRAVQEGELALFRLTPQVRFEDLDYVWGCLFDILG
;
A
#
# COMPACT_ATOMS: atom_id res chain seq x y z
N MET A 1 8.00 -3.23 -17.31
CA MET A 1 7.00 -3.31 -16.22
C MET A 1 7.55 -2.53 -15.04
N ARG A 2 6.77 -1.63 -14.43
CA ARG A 2 7.19 -0.88 -13.23
C ARG A 2 7.35 -1.89 -12.08
N GLN A 3 8.38 -1.74 -11.25
CA GLN A 3 8.61 -2.59 -10.07
C GLN A 3 8.57 -1.70 -8.85
N ILE A 4 7.60 -1.93 -7.96
CA ILE A 4 7.43 -1.17 -6.73
C ILE A 4 7.47 -2.17 -5.59
N ASP A 5 8.51 -2.09 -4.76
CA ASP A 5 8.68 -2.96 -3.60
C ASP A 5 8.35 -2.19 -2.32
N LEU A 6 7.17 -2.48 -1.76
CA LEU A 6 6.67 -1.93 -0.49
C LEU A 6 6.79 -2.95 0.64
N THR A 7 7.64 -3.97 0.50
CA THR A 7 7.84 -5.00 1.53
C THR A 7 8.87 -4.60 2.58
N ARG A 8 9.71 -3.60 2.29
CA ARG A 8 10.88 -3.22 3.11
C ARG A 8 10.60 -1.95 3.91
N ALA A 9 10.92 -2.00 5.20
CA ALA A 9 10.88 -0.82 6.05
C ALA A 9 11.92 0.22 5.63
N ALA A 10 11.67 1.49 5.95
CA ALA A 10 12.68 2.53 5.80
C ALA A 10 13.91 2.16 6.65
N GLY A 11 15.09 2.11 6.02
CA GLY A 11 16.36 1.82 6.68
C GLY A 11 16.84 2.97 7.57
N GLY A 12 18.16 3.15 7.67
CA GLY A 12 18.77 4.22 8.46
C GLY A 12 18.53 5.64 7.93
N ASP A 13 18.12 5.78 6.67
CA ASP A 13 17.75 7.06 6.07
C ASP A 13 16.28 7.37 6.39
N ARG A 14 16.07 8.16 7.45
CA ARG A 14 14.75 8.54 7.93
C ARG A 14 14.51 10.02 7.64
N ASP A 15 13.53 10.30 6.79
CA ASP A 15 12.87 11.60 6.68
C ASP A 15 11.44 11.45 7.26
N PRO A 16 11.25 11.69 8.57
CA PRO A 16 9.97 11.45 9.24
C PRO A 16 8.84 12.29 8.65
N ALA A 17 9.12 13.53 8.25
CA ALA A 17 8.11 14.41 7.67
C ALA A 17 7.66 13.91 6.29
N ARG A 18 8.58 13.36 5.50
CA ARG A 18 8.25 12.72 4.23
C ARG A 18 7.48 11.41 4.43
N ILE A 19 7.92 10.55 5.35
CA ILE A 19 7.22 9.30 5.67
C ILE A 19 5.77 9.60 6.07
N ALA A 20 5.56 10.52 7.02
CA ALA A 20 4.23 10.92 7.46
C ALA A 20 3.34 11.41 6.30
N ARG A 21 3.89 12.21 5.37
CA ARG A 21 3.15 12.65 4.18
C ARG A 21 2.79 11.50 3.24
N LEU A 22 3.70 10.56 3.01
CA LEU A 22 3.45 9.39 2.16
C LEU A 22 2.40 8.47 2.80
N THR A 23 2.48 8.24 4.12
CA THR A 23 1.50 7.45 4.89
C THR A 23 0.11 8.05 4.78
N ARG A 24 -0.04 9.37 5.03
CA ARG A 24 -1.34 10.05 4.90
C ARG A 24 -1.87 10.01 3.47
N HIS A 25 -0.99 10.13 2.48
CA HIS A 25 -1.39 10.06 1.07
C HIS A 25 -1.92 8.67 0.69
N LEU A 26 -1.18 7.60 1.02
CA LEU A 26 -1.65 6.24 0.72
C LEU A 26 -2.95 5.93 1.47
N LYS A 27 -3.04 6.31 2.75
CA LYS A 27 -4.28 6.16 3.54
C LYS A 27 -5.46 6.83 2.82
N ALA A 28 -5.34 8.10 2.47
CA ALA A 28 -6.41 8.85 1.79
C ALA A 28 -6.81 8.17 0.47
N ARG A 29 -5.84 7.75 -0.34
CA ARG A 29 -6.12 7.02 -1.58
C ARG A 29 -6.90 5.72 -1.35
N LEU A 30 -6.52 4.92 -0.36
CA LEU A 30 -7.23 3.68 -0.05
C LEU A 30 -8.65 3.97 0.44
N GLU A 31 -8.86 5.03 1.22
CA GLU A 31 -10.18 5.47 1.70
C GLU A 31 -11.06 6.06 0.57
N ASP A 32 -10.45 6.67 -0.44
CA ASP A 32 -11.13 7.26 -1.63
C ASP A 32 -11.79 6.21 -2.54
N PHE A 33 -11.54 4.91 -2.35
CA PHE A 33 -12.24 3.85 -3.10
C PHE A 33 -13.76 3.86 -2.88
N GLY A 34 -14.20 4.30 -1.70
CA GLY A 34 -15.60 4.20 -1.29
C GLY A 34 -16.03 2.78 -0.89
N PRO A 35 -17.34 2.52 -0.82
CA PRO A 35 -17.89 1.26 -0.31
C PRO A 35 -17.41 0.04 -1.11
N GLY A 36 -16.95 -0.99 -0.40
CA GLY A 36 -16.44 -2.24 -1.01
C GLY A 36 -14.96 -2.22 -1.37
N GLY A 37 -14.28 -1.07 -1.24
CA GLY A 37 -12.84 -0.94 -1.45
C GLY A 37 -11.98 -1.45 -0.28
N PRO A 38 -10.65 -1.23 -0.37
CA PRO A 38 -9.72 -1.48 0.72
C PRO A 38 -10.16 -0.76 2.01
N GLN A 39 -10.05 -1.43 3.14
CA GLN A 39 -10.28 -0.85 4.46
C GLN A 39 -8.95 -0.71 5.19
N VAL A 40 -8.52 0.53 5.43
CA VAL A 40 -7.32 0.82 6.22
C VAL A 40 -7.58 0.43 7.68
N VAL A 41 -6.73 -0.43 8.22
CA VAL A 41 -6.78 -0.90 9.62
C VAL A 41 -5.85 -0.04 10.48
N SER A 42 -4.65 0.27 9.98
CA SER A 42 -3.72 1.19 10.63
C SER A 42 -2.90 1.97 9.61
N ALA A 43 -2.46 3.17 10.00
CA ALA A 43 -1.58 4.01 9.22
C ALA A 43 -0.62 4.71 10.19
N ASP A 44 0.59 4.17 10.31
CA ASP A 44 1.64 4.65 11.19
C ASP A 44 2.53 5.65 10.44
N GLU A 45 2.43 6.92 10.83
CA GLU A 45 3.18 8.03 10.25
C GLU A 45 4.64 8.07 10.70
N GLU A 46 4.99 7.41 11.81
CA GLU A 46 6.37 7.34 12.30
C GLU A 46 7.17 6.29 11.52
N THR A 47 6.56 5.12 11.28
CA THR A 47 7.26 3.99 10.63
C THR A 47 7.01 3.89 9.13
N GLY A 48 5.95 4.53 8.61
CA GLY A 48 5.53 4.37 7.21
C GLY A 48 4.70 3.12 6.96
N ALA A 49 4.28 2.39 8.00
CA ALA A 49 3.48 1.19 7.86
C ALA A 49 2.01 1.54 7.65
N VAL A 50 1.42 1.06 6.55
CA VAL A 50 -0.03 1.13 6.30
C VAL A 50 -0.54 -0.30 6.18
N THR A 51 -1.48 -0.68 7.04
CA THR A 51 -2.16 -1.96 6.95
C THR A 51 -3.58 -1.77 6.43
N ALA A 52 -4.00 -2.65 5.53
CA ALA A 52 -5.34 -2.67 5.00
C ALA A 52 -5.84 -4.10 4.83
N ARG A 53 -7.16 -4.27 4.88
CA ARG A 53 -7.84 -5.51 4.48
C ARG A 53 -8.69 -5.24 3.24
N PHE A 54 -9.05 -6.30 2.52
CA PHE A 54 -9.88 -6.22 1.32
C PHE A 54 -11.20 -6.99 1.54
N PRO A 55 -12.26 -6.36 2.07
CA PRO A 55 -13.51 -7.05 2.34
C PRO A 55 -14.10 -7.71 1.10
N GLY A 56 -14.52 -8.97 1.20
CA GLY A 56 -15.04 -9.74 0.07
C GLY A 56 -13.97 -10.32 -0.85
N HIS A 57 -12.68 -10.07 -0.57
CA HIS A 57 -11.56 -10.61 -1.32
C HIS A 57 -10.56 -11.31 -0.39
N ASP A 58 -9.92 -12.36 -0.91
CA ASP A 58 -8.79 -12.99 -0.23
C ASP A 58 -7.54 -12.11 -0.39
N THR A 59 -6.96 -11.68 0.73
CA THR A 59 -5.81 -10.76 0.73
C THR A 59 -4.60 -11.35 0.01
N ALA A 60 -4.34 -12.65 0.15
CA ALA A 60 -3.21 -13.29 -0.52
C ALA A 60 -3.37 -13.26 -2.05
N GLN A 61 -4.59 -13.50 -2.56
CA GLN A 61 -4.90 -13.41 -3.98
C GLN A 61 -4.78 -11.98 -4.51
N VAL A 62 -5.23 -10.97 -3.76
CA VAL A 62 -5.06 -9.56 -4.13
C VAL A 62 -3.59 -9.21 -4.25
N LEU A 63 -2.77 -9.56 -3.25
CA LEU A 63 -1.32 -9.32 -3.26
C LEU A 63 -0.61 -10.07 -4.40
N GLN A 64 -1.00 -11.32 -4.67
CA GLN A 64 -0.47 -12.08 -5.80
C GLN A 64 -0.81 -11.41 -7.14
N ARG A 65 -2.03 -10.90 -7.31
CA ARG A 65 -2.44 -10.18 -8.53
C ARG A 65 -1.68 -8.86 -8.67
N LEU A 66 -1.51 -8.11 -7.59
CA LEU A 66 -0.69 -6.89 -7.59
C LEU A 66 0.75 -7.17 -8.07
N GLU A 67 1.37 -8.24 -7.58
CA GLU A 67 2.73 -8.60 -7.99
C GLU A 67 2.77 -9.02 -9.46
N LYS A 68 1.87 -9.91 -9.89
CA LYS A 68 1.88 -10.47 -11.25
C LYS A 68 1.42 -9.48 -12.33
N GLN A 69 0.40 -8.68 -12.05
CA GLN A 69 -0.25 -7.81 -13.04
C GLN A 69 0.35 -6.41 -13.04
N CYS A 70 0.83 -5.92 -11.89
CA CYS A 70 1.31 -4.55 -11.72
C CYS A 70 2.77 -4.43 -11.27
N GLY A 71 3.42 -5.52 -10.87
CA GLY A 71 4.78 -5.46 -10.34
C GLY A 71 4.88 -4.77 -8.98
N VAL A 72 3.78 -4.74 -8.23
CA VAL A 72 3.70 -4.16 -6.88
C VAL A 72 3.80 -5.27 -5.84
N ARG A 73 4.75 -5.16 -4.93
CA ARG A 73 4.95 -6.13 -3.84
C ARG A 73 4.63 -5.46 -2.50
N ALA A 74 3.84 -6.13 -1.68
CA ALA A 74 3.55 -5.74 -0.31
C ALA A 74 3.57 -7.00 0.58
N VAL A 75 3.63 -6.81 1.90
CA VAL A 75 3.72 -7.92 2.85
C VAL A 75 2.32 -8.42 3.18
N GLN A 76 2.16 -9.74 3.29
CA GLN A 76 0.98 -10.32 3.91
C GLN A 76 1.24 -10.51 5.40
N GLU A 77 0.33 -10.00 6.24
CA GLU A 77 0.34 -10.17 7.69
C GLU A 77 -1.01 -10.73 8.14
N GLY A 78 -1.10 -12.06 8.20
CA GLY A 78 -2.38 -12.76 8.38
C GLY A 78 -3.35 -12.43 7.23
N GLU A 79 -4.50 -11.86 7.57
CA GLU A 79 -5.52 -11.41 6.62
C GLU A 79 -5.30 -9.97 6.11
N LEU A 80 -4.22 -9.30 6.54
CA LEU A 80 -3.92 -7.91 6.19
C LEU A 80 -2.82 -7.82 5.14
N ALA A 81 -2.93 -6.82 4.28
CA ALA A 81 -1.83 -6.33 3.48
C ALA A 81 -1.13 -5.20 4.21
N LEU A 82 0.20 -5.30 4.32
CA LEU A 82 1.09 -4.31 4.90
C LEU A 82 1.95 -3.68 3.80
N PHE A 83 1.77 -2.37 3.63
CA PHE A 83 2.59 -1.51 2.78
C PHE A 83 3.61 -0.77 3.65
N ARG A 84 4.89 -0.92 3.36
CA ARG A 84 5.98 -0.22 4.07
C ARG A 84 6.51 0.91 3.19
N LEU A 85 6.22 2.15 3.61
CA LEU A 85 6.60 3.35 2.89
C LEU A 85 7.97 3.84 3.35
N THR A 86 8.85 4.08 2.38
CA THR A 86 10.18 4.64 2.61
C THR A 86 10.26 6.04 2.00
N PRO A 87 11.22 6.89 2.42
CA PRO A 87 11.40 8.21 1.84
C PRO A 87 11.62 8.20 0.32
N GLN A 88 12.09 7.07 -0.24
CA GLN A 88 12.36 6.93 -1.67
C GLN A 88 11.10 6.61 -2.49
N VAL A 89 10.01 6.15 -1.85
CA VAL A 89 8.72 5.95 -2.52
C VAL A 89 8.23 7.31 -3.03
N ARG A 90 7.76 7.34 -4.29
CA ARG A 90 7.20 8.56 -4.89
C ARG A 90 5.69 8.57 -4.77
N PHE A 91 5.09 9.75 -4.77
CA PHE A 91 3.62 9.86 -4.73
C PHE A 91 2.97 9.21 -5.95
N GLU A 92 3.61 9.29 -7.13
CA GLU A 92 3.10 8.65 -8.34
C GLU A 92 3.22 7.12 -8.30
N ASP A 93 4.06 6.56 -7.42
CA ASP A 93 4.07 5.11 -7.16
C ASP A 93 2.82 4.73 -6.36
N LEU A 94 2.41 5.54 -5.38
CA LEU A 94 1.20 5.31 -4.58
C LEU A 94 -0.08 5.44 -5.40
N ASP A 95 -0.16 6.44 -6.27
CA ASP A 95 -1.30 6.60 -7.19
C ASP A 95 -1.39 5.45 -8.20
N TYR A 96 -0.24 4.89 -8.60
CA TYR A 96 -0.22 3.69 -9.44
C TYR A 96 -0.69 2.44 -8.68
N VAL A 97 -0.27 2.26 -7.42
CA VAL A 97 -0.77 1.17 -6.56
C VAL A 97 -2.29 1.26 -6.40
N TRP A 98 -2.81 2.47 -6.19
CA TRP A 98 -4.25 2.72 -6.12
C TRP A 98 -4.98 2.30 -7.40
N GLY A 99 -4.50 2.72 -8.57
CA GLY A 99 -5.10 2.34 -9.86
C GLY A 99 -5.08 0.82 -10.09
N CYS A 100 -3.98 0.16 -9.75
CA CYS A 100 -3.89 -1.30 -9.81
C CYS A 100 -4.86 -2.02 -8.88
N LEU A 101 -5.03 -1.52 -7.65
CA LEU A 101 -6.04 -2.05 -6.74
C LEU A 101 -7.45 -1.85 -7.30
N PHE A 102 -7.71 -0.74 -7.99
CA PHE A 102 -9.00 -0.46 -8.61
C PHE A 102 -9.34 -1.49 -9.70
N ASP A 103 -8.39 -1.77 -10.58
CA ASP A 103 -8.55 -2.79 -11.63
C ASP A 103 -8.62 -4.23 -11.08
N ILE A 104 -8.04 -4.48 -9.89
CA ILE A 104 -8.03 -5.82 -9.28
C ILE A 104 -9.32 -6.11 -8.52
N LEU A 105 -9.86 -5.10 -7.84
CA LEU A 105 -11.02 -5.23 -6.95
C LEU A 105 -12.35 -4.96 -7.66
N GLY A 106 -12.34 -4.18 -8.75
CA GLY A 106 -13.48 -4.03 -9.67
C GLY A 106 -13.72 -5.27 -10.52
#